data_AF-A0A9J2QBA6-F1
#
_entry.id   AF-A0A9J2QBA6-F1
#
_cell.length_a   1.000
_cell.length_b   1.000
_cell.length_c   1.000
_cell.angle_alpha   90.00
_cell.angle_beta   90.00
_cell.angle_gamma   90.00
#
_symmetry.space_group_name_H-M   'P 1'
#
loop_
_entity.id
_entity.type
_entity.pdbx_description
1 polymer ?
#
loop_
_entity_poly.entity_id
_entity_poly.type
_entity_poly.pdbx_seq_one_letter_code
_entity_poly.pdbx_strand_id
1 'polypeptide(L)'
;MVEYIIESFPEIDPFLLRKWHHAFATFFDVNHNGVLEWGDYRLLTEIIKAMRGENSEEYKSANIALKEIWDRLLEETHPNQDGNVSLVNWIAMWQRTLTGEDPFWQKNYLEYMFQLFDASGDQLIDLAEYIEVLSYFNIGRMEAVNCFDKFAKVC
;
A
#
# COMPACT_ATOMS: atom_id res chain seq x y z
N MET A 1 8.17 18.83 1.19
CA MET A 1 7.71 17.67 0.39
C MET A 1 6.18 17.59 0.39
N VAL A 2 5.51 17.43 1.54
CA VAL A 2 4.02 17.47 1.59
C VAL A 2 3.42 18.87 1.38
N GLU A 3 4.06 19.93 1.90
CA GLU A 3 3.60 21.32 1.70
C GLU A 3 3.58 21.71 0.21
N TYR A 4 4.59 21.29 -0.56
CA TYR A 4 4.64 21.48 -2.01
C TYR A 4 3.47 20.79 -2.74
N ILE A 5 3.07 19.60 -2.28
CA ILE A 5 1.90 18.90 -2.82
C ILE A 5 0.61 19.65 -2.49
N ILE A 6 0.48 20.18 -1.27
CA ILE A 6 -0.67 21.00 -0.88
C ILE A 6 -0.78 22.24 -1.77
N GLU A 7 0.34 22.91 -2.05
CA GLU A 7 0.38 24.04 -2.97
C GLU A 7 0.05 23.65 -4.42
N SER A 8 0.43 22.45 -4.86
CA SER A 8 0.21 21.96 -6.23
C SER A 8 -1.24 21.50 -6.47
N PHE A 9 -1.97 21.17 -5.41
CA PHE A 9 -3.36 20.68 -5.46
C PHE A 9 -4.27 21.48 -4.52
N PRO A 10 -4.43 22.80 -4.73
CA PRO A 10 -5.13 23.68 -3.79
C PRO A 10 -6.63 23.38 -3.64
N GLU A 11 -7.22 22.70 -4.62
CA GLU A 11 -8.63 22.31 -4.64
C GLU A 11 -8.93 21.06 -3.79
N ILE A 12 -7.89 20.36 -3.32
CA ILE A 12 -8.03 19.12 -2.54
C ILE A 12 -7.81 19.45 -1.07
N ASP A 13 -8.65 18.89 -0.21
CA ASP A 13 -8.50 19.03 1.24
C ASP A 13 -7.08 18.62 1.69
N PRO A 14 -6.32 19.49 2.38
CA PRO A 14 -4.97 19.20 2.84
C PRO A 14 -4.86 17.94 3.70
N PHE A 15 -5.89 17.59 4.47
CA PHE A 15 -5.94 16.35 5.24
C PHE A 15 -5.97 15.13 4.32
N LEU A 16 -6.72 15.19 3.22
CA LEU A 16 -6.80 14.12 2.23
C LEU A 16 -5.47 13.92 1.51
N LEU A 17 -4.82 15.02 1.11
CA LEU A 17 -3.47 14.99 0.53
C LEU A 17 -2.45 14.34 1.46
N ARG A 18 -2.48 14.69 2.76
CA ARG A 18 -1.60 14.08 3.77
C ARG A 18 -1.85 12.58 3.92
N LYS A 19 -3.10 12.11 3.84
CA LYS A 19 -3.41 10.67 3.87
C LYS A 19 -2.86 9.94 2.64
N TRP A 20 -3.07 10.46 1.44
CA TRP A 20 -2.57 9.83 0.22
C TRP A 20 -1.04 9.81 0.14
N HIS A 21 -0.40 10.89 0.60
CA HIS A 21 1.05 10.94 0.74
C HIS A 21 1.56 9.94 1.78
N HIS A 22 0.90 9.83 2.94
CA HIS A 22 1.28 8.85 3.96
C HIS A 22 1.17 7.42 3.43
N ALA A 23 0.09 7.11 2.70
CA ALA A 23 -0.06 5.80 2.07
C ALA A 23 1.10 5.51 1.10
N PHE A 24 1.40 6.46 0.21
CA PHE A 24 2.53 6.36 -0.73
C PHE A 24 3.85 6.05 -0.01
N ALA A 25 4.23 6.90 0.96
CA ALA A 25 5.54 6.84 1.59
C ALA A 25 5.71 5.67 2.57
N THR A 26 4.62 5.16 3.13
CA THR A 26 4.67 4.10 4.16
C THR A 26 4.42 2.71 3.58
N PHE A 27 3.50 2.56 2.62
CA PHE A 27 3.07 1.23 2.16
C PHE A 27 3.52 0.87 0.73
N PHE A 28 3.82 1.87 -0.11
CA PHE A 28 4.13 1.62 -1.52
C PHE A 28 5.59 1.91 -1.87
N ASP A 29 6.14 3.04 -1.41
CA ASP A 29 7.56 3.41 -1.58
C ASP A 29 8.40 2.73 -0.49
N VAL A 30 8.58 1.41 -0.61
CA VAL A 30 9.22 0.56 0.40
C VAL A 30 10.70 0.92 0.55
N ASN A 31 11.36 1.34 -0.53
CA ASN A 31 12.77 1.72 -0.49
C ASN A 31 12.99 3.21 -0.13
N HIS A 32 11.91 4.00 -0.04
CA HIS A 32 11.88 5.41 0.33
C HIS A 32 12.69 6.34 -0.60
N ASN A 33 12.72 6.06 -1.90
CA ASN A 33 13.40 6.90 -2.90
C ASN A 33 12.50 8.02 -3.47
N GLY A 34 11.22 8.06 -3.08
CA GLY A 34 10.25 9.09 -3.48
C GLY A 34 9.54 8.82 -4.80
N VAL A 35 9.73 7.66 -5.42
CA VAL A 35 9.01 7.19 -6.61
C VAL A 35 8.58 5.74 -6.42
N LEU A 36 7.45 5.33 -6.99
CA LEU A 36 7.11 3.91 -7.03
C LEU A 36 7.72 3.29 -8.27
N GLU A 37 8.36 2.15 -8.06
CA GLU A 37 8.93 1.32 -9.11
C GLU A 37 8.69 -0.18 -8.81
N TRP A 38 8.91 -1.02 -9.82
CA TRP A 38 8.82 -2.47 -9.62
C TRP A 38 9.80 -2.99 -8.54
N GLY A 39 10.88 -2.23 -8.28
CA GLY A 39 11.82 -2.50 -7.19
C GLY A 39 11.17 -2.55 -5.81
N ASP A 40 10.17 -1.70 -5.53
CA ASP A 40 9.48 -1.66 -4.24
C ASP A 40 8.67 -2.94 -3.99
N TYR A 41 7.96 -3.40 -5.02
CA TYR A 41 7.18 -4.64 -4.97
C TYR A 41 8.09 -5.86 -4.81
N ARG A 42 9.25 -5.87 -5.48
CA ARG A 42 10.27 -6.92 -5.26
C ARG A 42 10.78 -6.91 -3.82
N LEU A 43 11.06 -5.73 -3.26
CA LEU A 43 11.50 -5.61 -1.88
C LEU A 43 10.45 -6.12 -0.90
N LEU A 44 9.17 -5.80 -1.13
CA LEU A 44 8.06 -6.34 -0.35
C LEU A 44 7.99 -7.87 -0.45
N THR A 45 8.14 -8.46 -1.64
CA THR A 45 8.19 -9.93 -1.80
C THR A 45 9.35 -10.56 -1.02
N GLU A 46 10.54 -9.93 -1.02
CA GLU A 46 11.68 -10.42 -0.22
C GLU A 46 11.43 -10.29 1.29
N ILE A 47 10.74 -9.26 1.75
CA ILE A 47 10.31 -9.13 3.15
C ILE A 47 9.33 -10.25 3.52
N ILE A 48 8.32 -10.50 2.66
CA ILE A 48 7.37 -11.59 2.86
C ILE A 48 8.09 -12.94 2.90
N LYS A 49 9.06 -13.16 2.00
CA LYS A 49 9.91 -14.36 1.99
C LYS A 49 10.65 -14.54 3.30
N ALA A 50 11.24 -13.47 3.84
CA ALA A 50 11.99 -13.51 5.08
C ALA A 50 11.11 -13.82 6.29
N MET A 51 9.86 -13.33 6.29
CA MET A 51 8.94 -13.45 7.42
C MET A 51 8.10 -14.74 7.38
N ARG A 52 7.56 -15.12 6.21
CA ARG A 52 6.68 -16.29 6.02
C ARG A 52 7.42 -17.54 5.53
N GLY A 53 8.62 -17.37 4.97
CA GLY A 53 9.46 -18.44 4.45
C GLY A 53 9.30 -18.70 2.94
N GLU A 54 10.37 -19.15 2.30
CA GLU A 54 10.44 -19.35 0.83
C GLU A 54 9.47 -20.43 0.28
N ASN A 55 9.01 -21.34 1.13
CA ASN A 55 8.08 -22.40 0.72
C ASN A 55 6.60 -22.05 0.98
N SER A 56 6.33 -20.87 1.56
CA SER A 56 4.98 -20.43 1.90
C SER A 56 4.15 -20.14 0.63
N GLU A 57 2.84 -20.36 0.70
CA GLU A 57 1.94 -20.08 -0.43
C GLU A 57 1.77 -18.57 -0.66
N GLU A 58 1.91 -17.78 0.40
CA GLU A 58 1.90 -16.31 0.36
C GLU A 58 3.08 -15.80 -0.46
N TYR A 59 4.30 -16.31 -0.23
CA TYR A 59 5.47 -15.91 -1.03
C TYR A 59 5.34 -16.34 -2.50
N LYS A 60 4.85 -17.56 -2.77
CA LYS A 60 4.67 -18.06 -4.14
C LYS A 60 3.64 -17.24 -4.91
N SER A 61 2.54 -16.86 -4.26
CA SER A 61 1.47 -16.07 -4.88
C SER A 61 1.79 -14.57 -4.95
N ALA A 62 2.62 -14.04 -4.03
CA ALA A 62 3.00 -12.63 -3.95
C ALA A 62 3.52 -12.07 -5.27
N ASN A 63 4.49 -12.74 -5.91
CA ASN A 63 5.08 -12.23 -7.15
C ASN A 63 4.08 -12.11 -8.29
N ILE A 64 3.13 -13.04 -8.41
CA ILE A 64 2.11 -13.02 -9.46
C ILE A 64 1.10 -11.91 -9.17
N ALA A 65 0.55 -11.89 -7.95
CA ALA A 65 -0.46 -10.92 -7.53
C ALA A 65 0.09 -9.48 -7.57
N LEU A 66 1.27 -9.25 -7.01
CA LEU A 66 1.90 -7.93 -6.98
C LEU A 66 2.29 -7.44 -8.38
N LYS A 67 2.68 -8.34 -9.29
CA LYS A 67 2.97 -7.97 -10.68
C LYS A 67 1.72 -7.52 -11.41
N GLU A 68 0.62 -8.24 -11.25
CA GLU A 68 -0.66 -7.84 -11.85
C GLU A 68 -1.16 -6.50 -11.29
N ILE A 69 -1.03 -6.29 -9.97
CA ILE A 69 -1.38 -5.02 -9.32
C ILE A 69 -0.53 -3.87 -9.88
N TRP A 70 0.79 -4.09 -10.01
CA TRP A 70 1.70 -3.08 -10.56
C TRP A 70 1.37 -2.71 -12.00
N ASP A 71 1.11 -3.69 -12.86
CA ASP A 71 0.81 -3.41 -14.27
C ASP A 71 -0.49 -2.59 -14.41
N ARG A 72 -1.52 -2.92 -13.62
CA ARG A 72 -2.78 -2.13 -13.58
C ARG A 72 -2.56 -0.73 -12.98
N LEU A 73 -1.72 -0.60 -11.95
CA LEU A 73 -1.37 0.70 -11.38
C LEU A 73 -0.74 1.62 -12.44
N LEU A 74 0.14 1.08 -13.29
CA LEU A 74 0.78 1.86 -14.36
C LEU A 74 -0.22 2.31 -15.44
N GLU A 75 -1.17 1.45 -15.81
CA GLU A 75 -2.23 1.81 -16.76
C GLU A 75 -3.02 3.04 -16.30
N GLU A 76 -3.28 3.15 -14.99
CA GLU A 76 -4.07 4.23 -14.44
C GLU A 76 -3.25 5.47 -14.06
N THR A 77 -2.06 5.31 -13.49
CA THR A 77 -1.24 6.45 -13.02
C THR A 77 -0.57 7.23 -14.14
N HIS A 78 -0.54 6.69 -15.36
CA HIS A 78 0.12 7.28 -16.53
C HIS A 78 1.56 7.74 -16.17
N PRO A 79 2.46 6.77 -15.88
CA PRO A 79 3.79 7.05 -15.37
C PRO A 79 4.61 7.91 -16.33
N ASN A 80 5.71 8.45 -15.80
CA ASN A 80 6.68 9.19 -16.60
C ASN A 80 7.39 8.27 -17.62
N GLN A 81 8.21 8.83 -18.50
CA GLN A 81 8.90 8.09 -19.57
C GLN A 81 9.73 6.88 -19.09
N ASP A 82 10.16 6.89 -17.83
CA ASP A 82 10.94 5.82 -17.21
C ASP A 82 10.09 4.68 -16.62
N GLY A 83 8.75 4.79 -16.67
CA GLY A 83 7.82 3.80 -16.10
C GLY A 83 7.65 3.90 -14.58
N ASN A 84 8.19 4.95 -13.95
CA ASN A 84 8.07 5.20 -12.52
C ASN A 84 6.86 6.11 -12.22
N VAL A 85 6.23 5.86 -11.07
CA VAL A 85 5.08 6.67 -10.60
C VAL A 85 5.58 7.66 -9.56
N SER A 86 5.55 8.95 -9.90
CA SER A 86 5.88 10.00 -8.93
C SER A 86 4.71 10.25 -7.96
N LEU A 87 5.00 10.89 -6.83
CA LEU A 87 3.96 11.35 -5.90
C LEU A 87 2.90 12.23 -6.58
N VAL A 88 3.26 13.04 -7.59
CA VAL A 88 2.30 13.87 -8.32
C VAL A 88 1.35 13.00 -9.16
N ASN A 89 1.87 11.98 -9.86
CA ASN A 89 1.04 11.03 -10.61
C ASN A 89 0.08 10.28 -9.68
N TRP A 90 0.58 9.85 -8.53
CA TRP A 90 -0.20 9.18 -7.49
C TRP A 90 -1.36 10.06 -6.98
N ILE A 91 -1.08 11.30 -6.60
CA ILE A 91 -2.11 12.24 -6.12
C ILE A 91 -3.11 12.57 -7.23
N ALA A 92 -2.66 12.78 -8.46
CA ALA A 92 -3.53 13.05 -9.60
C ALA A 92 -4.47 11.87 -9.90
N MET A 93 -3.99 10.62 -9.76
CA MET A 93 -4.84 9.44 -9.87
C MET A 93 -5.93 9.44 -8.79
N TRP A 94 -5.56 9.66 -7.52
CA TRP A 94 -6.53 9.71 -6.41
C TRP A 94 -7.52 10.88 -6.52
N GLN A 95 -7.10 12.01 -7.09
CA GLN A 95 -7.99 13.13 -7.34
C GLN A 95 -9.16 12.74 -8.26
N ARG A 96 -8.95 11.87 -9.25
CA ARG A 96 -10.02 11.40 -10.16
C ARG A 96 -11.06 10.55 -9.44
N THR A 97 -10.72 9.94 -8.31
CA THR A 97 -11.69 9.16 -7.53
C THR A 97 -12.71 10.06 -6.82
N LEU A 98 -12.38 11.34 -6.62
CA LEU A 98 -13.33 12.34 -6.10
C LEU A 98 -14.52 12.56 -7.05
N THR A 99 -14.37 12.24 -8.34
CA THR A 99 -15.47 12.29 -9.33
C THR A 99 -16.23 10.96 -9.46
N GLY A 100 -15.91 9.96 -8.62
CA GLY A 100 -16.66 8.70 -8.51
C GLY A 100 -16.05 7.50 -9.24
N GLU A 101 -14.82 7.59 -9.73
CA GLU A 101 -14.11 6.50 -10.39
C GLU A 101 -13.05 5.91 -9.46
N ASP A 102 -13.35 4.79 -8.81
CA ASP A 102 -12.35 4.08 -8.00
C ASP A 102 -11.30 3.40 -8.90
N PRO A 103 -10.01 3.39 -8.50
CA PRO A 103 -8.96 2.74 -9.28
C PRO A 103 -9.19 1.22 -9.35
N PHE A 104 -9.11 0.63 -10.54
CA PHE A 104 -9.36 -0.81 -10.73
C PHE A 104 -8.30 -1.66 -10.01
N TRP A 105 -7.05 -1.21 -9.98
CA TRP A 105 -5.98 -1.90 -9.27
C TRP A 105 -6.22 -1.97 -7.75
N GLN A 106 -6.94 -0.99 -7.18
CA GLN A 106 -7.11 -0.86 -5.73
C GLN A 106 -7.83 -2.08 -5.15
N LYS A 107 -8.85 -2.60 -5.84
CA LYS A 107 -9.58 -3.78 -5.35
C LYS A 107 -8.69 -5.01 -5.26
N ASN A 108 -7.92 -5.30 -6.31
CA ASN A 108 -6.96 -6.40 -6.34
C ASN A 108 -5.90 -6.25 -5.23
N TYR A 109 -5.42 -5.02 -5.01
CA TYR A 109 -4.47 -4.73 -3.93
C TYR A 109 -5.08 -4.97 -2.55
N LEU A 110 -6.30 -4.50 -2.29
CA LEU A 110 -6.97 -4.71 -1.00
C LEU A 110 -7.26 -6.18 -0.71
N GLU A 111 -7.69 -6.94 -1.73
CA GLU A 111 -7.91 -8.40 -1.61
C GLU A 111 -6.60 -9.13 -1.28
N TYR A 112 -5.50 -8.78 -1.97
CA TYR A 112 -4.18 -9.33 -1.68
C TYR A 112 -3.69 -8.96 -0.27
N MET A 113 -3.80 -7.69 0.11
CA MET A 113 -3.39 -7.24 1.45
C MET A 113 -4.20 -7.95 2.54
N PHE A 114 -5.50 -8.12 2.35
CA PHE A 114 -6.34 -8.85 3.31
C PHE A 114 -5.86 -10.30 3.48
N GLN A 115 -5.57 -11.00 2.38
CA GLN A 115 -5.00 -12.36 2.44
C GLN A 115 -3.61 -12.39 3.10
N LEU A 116 -2.80 -11.35 2.92
CA LEU A 116 -1.49 -11.24 3.56
C LEU A 116 -1.61 -11.06 5.09
N PHE A 117 -2.63 -10.32 5.53
CA PHE A 117 -2.98 -10.15 6.94
C PHE A 117 -3.55 -11.45 7.54
N ASP A 118 -4.56 -12.04 6.92
CA ASP A 118 -5.27 -13.26 7.38
C ASP A 118 -4.42 -14.52 7.15
N ALA A 119 -3.36 -14.67 7.96
CA ALA A 119 -2.47 -15.83 7.92
C ALA A 119 -3.14 -17.09 8.46
N SER A 120 -4.14 -16.94 9.32
CA SER A 120 -4.92 -18.05 9.88
C SER A 120 -5.92 -18.64 8.87
N GLY A 121 -6.36 -17.85 7.89
CA GLY A 121 -7.36 -18.20 6.89
C GLY A 121 -8.79 -18.21 7.43
N ASP A 122 -9.05 -17.53 8.55
CA ASP A 122 -10.35 -17.52 9.23
C ASP A 122 -11.28 -16.39 8.73
N GLN A 123 -10.83 -15.63 7.73
CA GLN A 123 -11.52 -14.47 7.14
C GLN A 123 -11.66 -13.29 8.11
N LEU A 124 -10.87 -13.27 9.17
CA LEU A 124 -10.73 -12.16 10.10
C LEU A 124 -9.25 -11.75 10.15
N ILE A 125 -8.98 -10.58 10.74
CA ILE A 125 -7.62 -10.13 11.01
C ILE A 125 -7.55 -9.91 12.51
N ASP A 126 -6.76 -10.73 13.20
CA ASP A 126 -6.51 -10.57 14.61
C ASP A 126 -5.39 -9.56 14.90
N LEU A 127 -5.19 -9.21 16.18
CA LEU A 127 -4.17 -8.24 16.58
C LEU A 127 -2.74 -8.73 16.27
N ALA A 128 -2.46 -10.02 16.39
CA ALA A 128 -1.14 -10.57 16.14
C ALA A 128 -0.80 -10.51 14.63
N GLU A 129 -1.75 -10.91 13.79
CA GLU A 129 -1.69 -10.81 12.33
C GLU A 129 -1.51 -9.36 11.86
N TYR A 130 -2.28 -8.45 12.45
CA TYR A 130 -2.16 -7.01 12.16
C TYR A 130 -0.78 -6.45 12.51
N ILE A 131 -0.27 -6.77 13.70
CA ILE A 131 1.08 -6.34 14.14
C ILE A 131 2.16 -6.93 13.23
N GLU A 132 2.04 -8.19 12.84
CA GLU A 132 3.04 -8.87 12.03
C GLU A 132 3.18 -8.19 10.66
N VAL A 133 2.09 -8.01 9.92
CA VAL A 133 2.17 -7.39 8.59
C VAL A 133 2.57 -5.92 8.67
N LEU A 134 2.11 -5.16 9.68
CA LEU A 134 2.56 -3.78 9.86
C LEU A 134 4.06 -3.67 10.16
N SER A 135 4.67 -4.72 10.73
CA SER A 135 6.13 -4.76 10.92
C SER A 135 6.90 -4.80 9.59
N TYR A 136 6.28 -5.29 8.51
CA TYR A 136 6.89 -5.31 7.17
C TYR A 136 7.12 -3.89 6.65
N PHE A 137 6.26 -2.96 7.06
CA PHE A 137 6.31 -1.52 6.75
C PHE A 137 7.00 -0.72 7.86
N ASN A 138 7.74 -1.40 8.74
CA ASN A 138 8.49 -0.80 9.84
C ASN A 138 7.62 0.00 10.84
N ILE A 139 6.33 -0.33 10.93
CA ILE A 139 5.42 0.28 11.91
C ILE A 139 5.58 -0.44 13.25
N GLY A 140 5.81 0.33 14.31
CA GLY A 140 6.08 -0.20 15.64
C GLY A 140 4.87 -0.88 16.27
N ARG A 141 5.11 -1.94 17.05
CA ARG A 141 4.06 -2.70 17.75
C ARG A 141 3.07 -1.83 18.52
N MET A 142 3.56 -0.83 19.27
CA MET A 142 2.70 0.05 20.07
C MET A 142 1.74 0.86 19.20
N GLU A 143 2.23 1.35 18.06
CA GLU A 143 1.42 2.10 17.10
C GLU A 143 0.38 1.21 16.44
N ALA A 144 0.77 -0.01 16.05
CA ALA A 144 -0.15 -1.02 15.50
C ALA A 144 -1.28 -1.35 16.49
N VAL A 145 -0.98 -1.58 17.77
CA VAL A 145 -1.98 -1.83 18.81
C VAL A 145 -2.94 -0.64 18.96
N ASN A 146 -2.40 0.57 19.10
CA ASN A 146 -3.20 1.78 19.23
C ASN A 146 -4.09 2.05 17.99
N CYS A 147 -3.66 1.62 16.81
CA CYS A 147 -4.46 1.69 15.59
C CYS A 147 -5.58 0.66 15.60
N PHE A 148 -5.25 -0.60 15.92
CA PHE A 148 -6.19 -1.72 15.96
C PHE A 148 -7.35 -1.44 16.93
N ASP A 149 -7.05 -0.93 18.12
CA ASP A 149 -8.05 -0.60 19.15
C ASP A 149 -9.10 0.44 18.69
N LYS A 150 -8.81 1.23 17.64
CA LYS A 150 -9.75 2.24 17.14
C LYS A 150 -10.83 1.67 16.23
N PHE A 151 -10.57 0.56 15.54
CA PHE A 151 -11.49 0.00 14.55
C PHE A 151 -11.90 -1.44 14.85
N ALA A 152 -11.12 -2.17 15.64
CA ALA A 152 -11.46 -3.52 16.05
C ALA A 152 -12.69 -3.49 16.95
N LYS A 153 -13.66 -4.35 16.63
CA LYS A 153 -14.78 -4.59 17.55
C LYS A 153 -14.26 -5.47 18.68
N VAL A 154 -14.44 -5.00 19.90
CA VAL A 154 -14.32 -5.87 21.08
C VAL A 154 -15.48 -6.85 21.01
N CYS A 155 -15.19 -8.11 20.74
CA CYS A 155 -16.14 -9.21 20.87
C CYS A 155 -16.28 -9.62 22.33
#